data_AF-A0A6A6V9X2-F1
#
_entry.id   AF-A0A6A6V9X2-F1
#
_cell.length_a   1.000
_cell.length_b   1.000
_cell.length_c   1.000
_cell.angle_alpha   90.00
_cell.angle_beta   90.00
_cell.angle_gamma   90.00
#
_symmetry.space_group_name_H-M   'P 1'
#
loop_
_entity.id
_entity.type
_entity.pdbx_description
1 polymer ?
#
loop_
_entity_poly.entity_id
_entity_poly.type
_entity_poly.pdbx_seq_one_letter_code
_entity_poly.pdbx_strand_id
1 'polypeptide(L)'
;MVPKAFEAGYPGTTGFRKIVKASIFIKKKEGMTDEAFIQYYNTQHARRAVPILCRHGIISYSLTYHLGRDRKMIQDIMHNKARLLDYDAICTFVFPDYFALAKFLCDKEGAALNKDHDNFMDDSQMRMMVGDEYVLVEGGEEV
;
A
#
# COMPACT_ATOMS: atom_id res chain seq x y z
N MET A 1 -8.45 11.95 22.02
CA MET A 1 -7.26 11.23 22.51
C MET A 1 -7.49 9.76 22.23
N VAL A 2 -6.60 9.10 21.50
CA VAL A 2 -6.72 7.69 21.13
C VAL A 2 -6.14 6.83 22.26
N PRO A 3 -6.68 5.62 22.57
CA PRO A 3 -6.09 4.79 23.61
C PRO A 3 -4.64 4.42 23.26
N LYS A 4 -3.75 4.36 24.25
CA LYS A 4 -2.31 4.05 24.07
C LYS A 4 -2.04 2.80 23.22
N ALA A 5 -2.92 1.81 23.27
CA ALA A 5 -2.80 0.58 22.47
C ALA A 5 -2.92 0.79 20.94
N PHE A 6 -3.41 1.94 20.49
CA PHE A 6 -3.57 2.30 19.09
C PHE A 6 -2.60 3.41 18.64
N GLU A 7 -1.74 3.90 19.56
CA GLU A 7 -0.68 4.83 19.22
C GLU A 7 0.41 4.13 18.39
N ALA A 8 0.95 4.82 17.39
CA ALA A 8 2.05 4.29 16.59
C ALA A 8 3.40 4.39 17.31
N GLY A 9 4.25 3.40 17.04
CA GLY A 9 5.58 3.22 17.59
C GLY A 9 5.58 2.26 18.77
N TYR A 10 6.76 1.70 19.06
CA TYR A 10 6.92 0.74 20.14
C TYR A 10 7.25 1.44 21.48
N PRO A 11 6.72 0.97 22.62
CA PRO A 11 7.02 1.57 23.91
C PRO A 11 8.52 1.54 24.23
N GLY A 12 9.06 2.68 24.69
CA GLY A 12 10.46 2.79 25.10
C GLY A 12 11.47 2.92 23.95
N THR A 13 11.01 3.16 22.72
CA THR A 13 11.89 3.37 21.56
C THR A 13 11.76 4.80 20.98
N THR A 14 12.78 5.23 20.24
CA THR A 14 12.82 6.47 19.45
C THR A 14 12.90 6.15 17.96
N GLY A 15 12.87 7.14 17.06
CA GLY A 15 13.08 6.93 15.60
C GLY A 15 11.88 6.37 14.82
N PHE A 16 10.85 5.87 15.50
CA PHE A 16 9.57 5.54 14.86
C PHE A 16 8.77 6.79 14.56
N ARG A 17 8.28 6.93 13.33
CA ARG A 17 7.24 7.90 13.02
C ARG A 17 5.98 7.56 13.81
N LYS A 18 5.26 8.60 14.22
CA LYS A 18 3.95 8.48 14.85
C LYS A 18 2.84 8.33 13.80
N ILE A 19 2.98 7.32 12.93
CA ILE A 19 2.04 6.93 11.88
C ILE A 19 1.96 5.41 11.75
N VAL A 20 0.87 4.91 11.20
CA VAL A 20 0.69 3.49 10.85
C VAL A 20 0.72 3.35 9.33
N LYS A 21 1.48 2.37 8.82
CA LYS A 21 1.59 2.09 7.39
C LYS A 21 0.95 0.74 7.08
N ALA A 22 0.05 0.72 6.09
CA ALA A 22 -0.47 -0.51 5.52
C ALA A 22 0.00 -0.66 4.08
N SER A 23 0.67 -1.77 3.78
CA SER A 23 1.11 -2.17 2.45
C SER A 23 0.30 -3.37 1.99
N ILE A 24 -0.47 -3.19 0.93
CA ILE A 24 -1.29 -4.22 0.30
C ILE A 24 -0.59 -4.68 -0.97
N PHE A 25 -0.23 -5.95 -1.03
CA PHE A 25 0.41 -6.59 -2.16
C PHE A 25 -0.66 -7.08 -3.14
N ILE A 26 -0.55 -6.62 -4.38
CA ILE A 26 -1.54 -6.82 -5.44
C ILE A 26 -0.94 -7.68 -6.53
N LYS A 27 -1.65 -8.76 -6.89
CA LYS A 27 -1.37 -9.55 -8.08
C LYS A 27 -2.34 -9.13 -9.17
N LYS A 28 -1.86 -8.72 -10.34
CA LYS A 28 -2.76 -8.37 -11.45
C LYS A 28 -3.47 -9.61 -11.97
N LYS A 29 -4.64 -9.42 -12.56
CA LYS A 29 -5.44 -10.51 -13.13
C LYS A 29 -4.67 -11.25 -14.22
N GLU A 30 -4.83 -12.57 -14.26
CA GLU A 30 -4.21 -13.40 -15.32
C GLU A 30 -4.66 -12.93 -16.71
N GLY A 31 -3.70 -12.86 -17.65
CA GLY A 31 -3.93 -12.38 -19.01
C GLY A 31 -4.02 -10.86 -19.16
N MET A 32 -4.03 -10.09 -18.07
CA MET A 32 -4.04 -8.62 -18.14
C MET A 32 -2.66 -8.06 -18.48
N THR A 33 -2.60 -7.14 -19.46
CA THR A 33 -1.34 -6.43 -19.78
C THR A 33 -0.98 -5.43 -18.69
N ASP A 34 0.30 -5.06 -18.64
CA ASP A 34 0.81 -4.06 -17.68
C ASP A 34 0.11 -2.71 -17.89
N GLU A 35 -0.08 -2.29 -19.13
CA GLU A 35 -0.73 -1.02 -19.48
C GLU A 35 -2.20 -1.00 -19.07
N ALA A 36 -2.93 -2.09 -19.33
CA ALA A 36 -4.32 -2.22 -18.94
C ALA A 36 -4.47 -2.20 -17.42
N PHE A 37 -3.57 -2.89 -16.71
CA PHE A 37 -3.55 -2.92 -15.25
C PHE A 37 -3.30 -1.53 -14.66
N ILE A 38 -2.26 -0.82 -15.12
CA ILE A 38 -1.95 0.56 -14.68
C ILE A 38 -3.14 1.48 -14.93
N GLN A 39 -3.69 1.45 -16.16
CA GLN A 39 -4.79 2.34 -16.55
C GLN A 39 -6.02 2.09 -15.68
N TYR A 40 -6.44 0.83 -15.53
CA TYR A 40 -7.62 0.50 -14.75
C TYR A 40 -7.40 0.81 -13.27
N TYR A 41 -6.30 0.34 -12.69
CA TYR A 41 -6.03 0.52 -11.26
C TYR A 41 -5.98 2.01 -10.90
N ASN A 42 -5.23 2.82 -11.65
CA ASN A 42 -5.10 4.25 -11.36
C ASN A 42 -6.42 5.02 -11.55
N THR A 43 -7.12 4.79 -12.67
CA THR A 43 -8.22 5.68 -13.08
C THR A 43 -9.59 5.23 -12.60
N GLN A 44 -9.80 3.92 -12.42
CA GLN A 44 -11.11 3.35 -12.04
C GLN A 44 -11.17 2.95 -10.57
N HIS A 45 -10.11 2.36 -10.03
CA HIS A 45 -10.13 1.88 -8.66
C HIS A 45 -9.57 2.92 -7.68
N ALA A 46 -8.28 3.26 -7.82
CA ALA A 46 -7.55 4.13 -6.91
C ALA A 46 -8.17 5.53 -6.79
N ARG A 47 -8.55 6.13 -7.93
CA ARG A 47 -9.17 7.46 -7.94
C ARG A 47 -10.51 7.49 -7.21
N ARG A 48 -11.29 6.40 -7.28
CA ARG A 48 -12.59 6.26 -6.59
C ARG A 48 -12.43 6.07 -5.08
N ALA A 49 -11.30 5.53 -4.62
CA ALA A 49 -11.01 5.42 -3.19
C ALA A 49 -10.71 6.78 -2.54
N VAL A 50 -10.13 7.75 -3.27
CA VAL A 50 -9.65 9.04 -2.71
C VAL A 50 -10.64 9.74 -1.78
N PRO A 51 -11.94 9.94 -2.12
CA PRO A 51 -12.88 10.60 -1.22
C PRO A 51 -13.08 9.87 0.11
N ILE A 52 -13.10 8.53 0.08
CA ILE A 52 -13.23 7.69 1.28
C ILE A 52 -11.98 7.84 2.14
N LEU A 53 -10.80 7.82 1.52
CA LEU A 53 -9.52 7.96 2.21
C LEU A 53 -9.40 9.31 2.91
N CYS A 54 -9.75 10.41 2.21
CA CYS A 54 -9.74 11.76 2.77
C CYS A 54 -10.71 11.90 3.95
N ARG A 55 -11.91 11.29 3.88
CA ARG A 55 -12.89 11.32 4.99
C ARG A 55 -12.35 10.69 6.28
N HIS A 56 -11.47 9.69 6.18
CA HIS A 56 -10.85 9.03 7.32
C HIS A 56 -9.53 9.65 7.77
N GLY A 57 -9.12 10.77 7.17
CA GLY A 57 -7.89 11.47 7.54
C GLY A 57 -6.61 10.69 7.19
N ILE A 58 -6.67 9.85 6.16
CA ILE A 58 -5.49 9.12 5.66
C ILE A 58 -4.49 10.15 5.11
N ILE A 59 -3.24 10.04 5.57
CA ILE A 59 -2.17 11.01 5.33
C ILE A 59 -1.64 10.88 3.91
N SER A 60 -1.45 9.65 3.43
CA SER A 60 -1.02 9.40 2.06
C SER A 60 -1.56 8.08 1.52
N TYR A 61 -1.72 8.06 0.20
CA TYR A 61 -2.08 6.90 -0.58
C TYR A 61 -1.20 6.87 -1.83
N SER A 62 -0.45 5.79 -2.01
CA SER A 62 0.44 5.62 -3.17
C SER A 62 0.37 4.21 -3.73
N LEU A 63 0.70 4.10 -5.02
CA LEU A 63 0.82 2.85 -5.74
C LEU A 63 2.25 2.71 -6.25
N THR A 64 2.92 1.64 -5.83
CA THR A 64 4.24 1.26 -6.32
C THR A 64 4.08 0.06 -7.24
N TYR A 65 4.46 0.20 -8.50
CA TYR A 65 4.36 -0.87 -9.49
C TYR A 65 5.65 -1.69 -9.54
N HIS A 66 5.50 -2.98 -9.75
CA HIS A 66 6.59 -3.91 -9.97
C HIS A 66 6.24 -4.75 -11.19
N LEU A 67 6.38 -4.18 -12.39
CA LEU A 67 5.88 -4.77 -13.64
C LEU A 67 7.03 -5.30 -14.50
N GLY A 68 6.76 -5.71 -15.75
CA GLY A 68 7.78 -6.34 -16.61
C GLY A 68 9.04 -5.48 -16.78
N ARG A 69 8.86 -4.18 -16.97
CA ARG A 69 9.96 -3.20 -17.07
C ARG A 69 10.80 -3.16 -15.79
N ASP A 70 10.16 -3.04 -14.63
CA ASP A 70 10.84 -2.84 -13.35
C ASP A 70 11.60 -4.10 -12.93
N ARG A 71 10.97 -5.27 -13.13
CA ARG A 71 11.57 -6.58 -12.89
C ARG A 71 12.81 -6.79 -13.74
N LYS A 72 12.73 -6.48 -15.04
CA LYS A 72 13.89 -6.57 -15.94
C LYS A 72 15.01 -5.65 -15.48
N MET A 73 14.69 -4.39 -15.17
CA MET A 73 15.68 -3.39 -14.77
C MET A 73 16.45 -3.82 -13.52
N ILE A 74 15.76 -4.25 -12.46
CA ILE A 74 16.44 -4.67 -11.23
C ILE A 74 17.21 -6.00 -11.41
N GLN A 75 16.72 -6.92 -12.24
CA GLN A 75 17.47 -8.12 -12.58
C GLN A 75 18.75 -7.79 -13.34
N ASP A 76 18.71 -6.88 -14.32
CA ASP A 76 19.89 -6.44 -15.06
C ASP A 76 20.94 -5.84 -14.12
N ILE A 77 20.51 -4.91 -13.23
CA ILE A 77 21.38 -4.27 -12.23
C ILE A 77 22.03 -5.30 -11.28
N MET A 78 21.25 -6.30 -10.86
CA MET A 78 21.72 -7.32 -9.91
C MET A 78 22.30 -8.56 -10.59
N HIS A 79 22.60 -8.51 -11.89
CA HIS A 79 23.14 -9.63 -12.66
C HIS A 79 22.32 -10.93 -12.50
N ASN A 80 20.99 -10.81 -12.60
CA ASN A 80 19.99 -11.88 -12.43
C ASN A 80 19.98 -12.55 -11.04
N LYS A 81 20.52 -11.90 -10.00
CA LYS A 81 20.52 -12.44 -8.62
C LYS A 81 19.42 -11.85 -7.74
N ALA A 82 18.56 -10.98 -8.27
CA ALA A 82 17.50 -10.37 -7.48
C ALA A 82 16.44 -11.42 -7.09
N ARG A 83 16.10 -11.48 -5.81
CA ARG A 83 15.00 -12.30 -5.28
C ARG A 83 13.75 -11.44 -5.20
N LEU A 84 13.07 -11.31 -6.33
CA LEU A 84 11.91 -10.43 -6.46
C LEU A 84 10.64 -11.10 -5.94
N LEU A 85 9.79 -10.31 -5.30
CA LEU A 85 8.45 -10.75 -4.92
C LEU A 85 7.59 -10.91 -6.16
N ASP A 86 6.77 -11.97 -6.16
CA ASP A 86 5.88 -12.27 -7.28
C ASP A 86 4.54 -11.51 -7.17
N TYR A 87 4.61 -10.20 -6.98
CA TYR A 87 3.46 -9.27 -6.96
C TYR A 87 3.68 -8.14 -7.96
N ASP A 88 2.61 -7.58 -8.50
CA ASP A 88 2.62 -6.60 -9.59
C ASP A 88 2.53 -5.16 -9.10
N ALA A 89 1.95 -4.94 -7.93
CA ALA A 89 1.95 -3.64 -7.28
C ALA A 89 1.87 -3.75 -5.76
N ILE A 90 2.25 -2.67 -5.09
CA ILE A 90 1.96 -2.41 -3.68
C ILE A 90 1.10 -1.16 -3.61
N CYS A 91 -0.04 -1.27 -2.94
CA CYS A 91 -0.83 -0.14 -2.48
C CYS A 91 -0.42 0.21 -1.06
N THR A 92 0.03 1.44 -0.84
CA THR A 92 0.47 1.90 0.48
C THR A 92 -0.46 2.98 0.98
N PHE A 93 -0.99 2.78 2.18
CA PHE A 93 -1.73 3.79 2.94
C PHE A 93 -0.95 4.18 4.19
N VAL A 94 -0.92 5.47 4.49
CA VAL A 94 -0.37 6.00 5.74
C VAL A 94 -1.49 6.61 6.56
N PHE A 95 -1.69 6.08 7.77
CA PHE A 95 -2.72 6.49 8.71
C PHE A 95 -2.08 7.24 9.88
N PRO A 96 -2.81 8.17 10.51
CA PRO A 96 -2.33 8.84 11.73
C PRO A 96 -2.20 7.86 12.91
N ASP A 97 -3.06 6.85 13.00
CA ASP A 97 -3.07 5.86 14.07
C ASP A 97 -3.83 4.59 13.65
N TYR A 98 -3.81 3.56 14.50
CA TYR A 98 -4.54 2.30 14.23
C TYR A 98 -6.07 2.47 14.28
N PHE A 99 -6.59 3.54 14.91
CA PHE A 99 -8.03 3.79 14.97
C PHE A 99 -8.57 4.31 13.63
N ALA A 100 -7.81 5.17 12.93
CA ALA A 100 -8.10 5.58 11.56
C ALA A 100 -8.06 4.39 10.60
N LEU A 101 -7.06 3.50 10.74
CA LEU A 101 -7.02 2.24 9.99
C LEU A 101 -8.28 1.40 10.24
N ALA A 102 -8.66 1.19 11.50
CA ALA A 102 -9.85 0.40 11.84
C ALA A 102 -11.14 0.98 11.24
N LYS A 103 -11.31 2.30 11.30
CA LYS A 103 -12.46 2.99 10.67
C LYS A 103 -12.49 2.78 9.16
N PHE A 104 -11.35 2.89 8.50
CA PHE A 104 -11.23 2.67 7.06
C PHE A 104 -11.59 1.22 6.69
N LEU A 105 -11.05 0.22 7.40
CA LEU A 105 -11.33 -1.19 7.14
C LEU A 105 -12.79 -1.58 7.40
N CYS A 106 -13.48 -0.87 8.29
CA CYS A 106 -14.91 -1.08 8.58
C CYS A 106 -15.85 -0.18 7.74
N ASP A 107 -15.32 0.60 6.80
CA ASP A 107 -16.12 1.50 5.97
C ASP A 107 -16.94 0.70 4.94
N LYS A 108 -18.25 0.95 4.90
CA LYS A 108 -19.17 0.23 4.00
C LYS A 108 -18.95 0.59 2.53
N GLU A 109 -18.61 1.84 2.22
CA GLU A 109 -18.30 2.28 0.86
C GLU A 109 -16.94 1.74 0.43
N GLY A 110 -15.97 1.69 1.35
CA GLY A 110 -14.69 1.02 1.15
C GLY A 110 -14.88 -0.46 0.82
N ALA A 111 -15.67 -1.19 1.62
CA ALA A 111 -15.99 -2.59 1.36
C ALA A 111 -16.71 -2.80 0.02
N ALA A 112 -17.53 -1.84 -0.43
CA ALA A 112 -18.19 -1.91 -1.73
C ALA A 112 -17.20 -1.78 -2.91
N LEU A 113 -16.08 -1.08 -2.73
CA LEU A 113 -15.01 -1.00 -3.74
C LEU A 113 -14.29 -2.33 -3.95
N ASN A 114 -14.29 -3.24 -2.97
CA ASN A 114 -13.65 -4.56 -3.13
C ASN A 114 -14.26 -5.38 -4.28
N LYS A 115 -15.53 -5.14 -4.62
CA LYS A 115 -16.17 -5.79 -5.79
C LYS A 115 -15.50 -5.42 -7.12
N ASP A 116 -14.73 -4.33 -7.14
CA ASP A 116 -13.99 -3.87 -8.31
C ASP A 116 -12.69 -4.65 -8.53
N HIS A 117 -12.22 -5.41 -7.53
CA HIS A 117 -10.96 -6.17 -7.60
C HIS A 117 -10.95 -7.15 -8.77
N ASP A 118 -12.08 -7.82 -9.03
CA ASP A 118 -12.23 -8.80 -10.13
C ASP A 118 -11.95 -8.24 -11.53
N ASN A 119 -11.95 -6.91 -11.67
CA ASN A 119 -11.69 -6.25 -12.94
C ASN A 119 -10.20 -6.12 -13.27
N PHE A 120 -9.30 -6.14 -12.27
CA PHE A 120 -7.89 -5.84 -12.49
C PHE A 120 -6.90 -6.69 -11.69
N MET A 121 -7.33 -7.39 -10.64
CA MET A 121 -6.45 -8.17 -9.77
C MET A 121 -7.02 -9.55 -9.45
N ASP A 122 -6.14 -10.44 -8.97
CA ASP A 122 -6.50 -11.69 -8.31
C ASP A 122 -6.60 -11.45 -6.80
N ASP A 123 -7.83 -11.25 -6.31
CA ASP A 123 -8.10 -10.95 -4.90
C ASP A 123 -7.69 -12.09 -3.95
N SER A 124 -7.69 -13.35 -4.43
CA SER A 124 -7.29 -14.51 -3.60
C SER A 124 -5.81 -14.47 -3.19
N GLN A 125 -4.99 -13.78 -3.98
CA GLN A 125 -3.57 -13.59 -3.72
C GLN A 125 -3.27 -12.31 -2.97
N MET A 126 -4.25 -11.43 -2.73
CA MET A 126 -4.02 -10.19 -1.99
C MET A 126 -3.46 -10.51 -0.60
N ARG A 127 -2.38 -9.81 -0.22
CA ARG A 127 -1.78 -9.89 1.12
C ARG A 127 -1.60 -8.50 1.67
N MET A 128 -1.63 -8.36 2.99
CA MET A 128 -1.45 -7.09 3.67
C MET A 128 -0.38 -7.20 4.75
N MET A 129 0.49 -6.20 4.82
CA MET A 129 1.41 -5.96 5.92
C MET A 129 1.06 -4.62 6.55
N VAL A 130 0.90 -4.60 7.87
CA VAL A 130 0.61 -3.37 8.63
C VAL A 130 1.66 -3.23 9.72
N GLY A 131 2.17 -2.02 9.92
CA GLY A 131 3.09 -1.75 11.00
C GLY A 131 3.52 -0.29 11.08
N ASP A 132 4.40 -0.03 12.04
CA ASP A 132 4.92 1.31 12.34
C ASP A 132 6.26 1.51 11.64
N GLU A 133 6.48 2.72 11.12
CA GLU A 133 7.67 3.01 10.30
C GLU A 133 8.81 3.58 11.15
N TYR A 134 9.95 2.89 11.20
CA TYR A 134 11.22 3.43 11.72
C TYR A 134 11.99 4.09 10.59
N VAL A 135 12.49 5.31 10.82
CA VAL A 135 13.17 6.09 9.78
C VAL A 135 14.59 6.41 10.21
N LEU A 136 15.52 6.18 9.28
CA LEU A 136 16.95 6.51 9.41
C LEU A 136 17.37 7.60 8.43
N VAL A 137 16.66 7.72 7.31
CA VAL A 137 16.93 8.71 6.25
C VAL A 137 15.61 9.25 5.73
N GLU A 138 15.47 10.58 5.68
CA GLU A 138 14.33 11.28 5.10
C GLU A 138 14.82 12.52 4.34
N GLY A 139 14.22 12.81 3.19
CA GLY A 139 14.64 13.95 2.37
C GLY A 139 16.05 13.85 1.78
N GLY A 140 16.69 12.67 1.88
CA GLY A 140 18.08 12.45 1.46
C GLY A 140 19.11 12.68 2.57
N GLU A 141 18.67 12.96 3.80
CA GLU A 141 19.52 13.21 4.97
C GLU A 141 19.21 12.24 6.13
N GLU A 142 20.19 12.02 7.02
CA GLU A 142 20.01 11.23 8.26
C GLU A 142 19.07 11.96 9.24
N VAL A 143 18.23 11.21 9.97
CA VAL A 143 17.24 11.74 10.94
C VAL A 143 17.35 11.16 12.33
#